data_AF-A0A7X8VIB0-F1
#
_entry.id   AF-A0A7X8VIB0-F1
#
_cell.length_a   1.000
_cell.length_b   1.000
_cell.length_c   1.000
_cell.angle_alpha   90.00
_cell.angle_beta   90.00
_cell.angle_gamma   90.00
#
_symmetry.space_group_name_H-M   'P 1'
#
loop_
_entity.id
_entity.type
_entity.pdbx_description
1 polymer ?
#
loop_
_entity_poly.entity_id
_entity_poly.type
_entity_poly.pdbx_seq_one_letter_code
_entity_poly.pdbx_strand_id
1 'polypeptide(L)'
;MKKFAIVIIGILLIAGLVACGGKGDSGQVGETIKADKAGKVGDSATEKNPYNLDYESTEIQPMSDKKASVETLRKTAVEWLEGRTIFAGSKHADYTYEDIAEHIGVDATMYYYNVQWPGRTYVWEAKDDNTAWFSIVLKESGGIWKLDAATQSSLK
;
A
#
# COMPACT_ATOMS: atom_id res chain seq x y z
N MET A 1 -19.18 -34.92 -9.71
CA MET A 1 -20.08 -34.06 -8.91
C MET A 1 -19.62 -34.07 -7.46
N LYS A 2 -18.79 -33.10 -7.07
CA LYS A 2 -18.29 -32.95 -5.70
C LYS A 2 -19.07 -31.79 -5.09
N LYS A 3 -19.88 -32.09 -4.08
CA LYS A 3 -20.83 -31.15 -3.47
C LYS A 3 -20.04 -30.20 -2.56
N PHE A 4 -20.05 -28.90 -2.85
CA PHE A 4 -19.48 -27.88 -1.98
C PHE A 4 -20.48 -27.58 -0.86
N ALA A 5 -20.10 -27.87 0.38
CA ALA A 5 -20.84 -27.44 1.56
C ALA A 5 -20.40 -26.01 1.91
N ILE A 6 -21.31 -25.05 1.75
CA ILE A 6 -21.14 -23.66 2.15
C ILE A 6 -21.50 -23.57 3.64
N VAL A 7 -20.53 -23.24 4.48
CA VAL A 7 -20.75 -22.95 5.90
C VAL A 7 -20.86 -21.43 6.05
N ILE A 8 -22.09 -20.95 6.28
CA ILE A 8 -22.39 -19.55 6.59
C ILE A 8 -22.19 -19.36 8.09
N ILE A 9 -21.06 -18.77 8.48
CA ILE A 9 -20.84 -18.30 9.85
C ILE A 9 -21.42 -16.89 9.95
N GLY A 10 -22.55 -16.80 10.66
CA GLY A 10 -23.23 -15.55 10.96
C GLY A 10 -22.48 -14.77 12.04
N ILE A 11 -22.03 -13.57 11.72
CA ILE A 11 -21.49 -12.62 12.69
C ILE A 11 -22.67 -11.77 13.20
N LEU A 12 -22.98 -11.95 14.48
CA LEU A 12 -23.94 -11.15 15.24
C LEU A 12 -23.45 -9.69 15.35
N LEU A 13 -24.26 -8.77 14.82
CA LEU A 13 -24.18 -7.34 15.07
C LEU A 13 -24.62 -7.06 16.52
N ILE A 14 -23.71 -6.54 17.35
CA ILE A 14 -24.05 -5.93 18.63
C ILE A 14 -24.05 -4.41 18.44
N ALA A 15 -25.24 -3.84 18.29
CA ALA A 15 -25.48 -2.41 18.35
C ALA A 15 -25.55 -1.97 19.82
N GLY A 16 -24.60 -1.15 20.25
CA GLY A 16 -24.66 -0.46 21.54
C GLY A 16 -25.56 0.78 21.45
N LEU A 17 -26.68 0.76 22.16
CA LEU A 17 -27.53 1.92 22.39
C LEU A 17 -26.82 2.98 23.26
N VAL A 18 -26.73 4.21 22.77
CA VAL A 18 -26.61 5.40 23.63
C VAL A 18 -27.99 6.05 23.73
N ALA A 19 -28.50 6.09 24.95
CA ALA A 19 -29.71 6.78 25.32
C ALA A 19 -29.38 8.23 25.72
N CYS A 20 -30.09 9.19 25.11
CA CYS A 20 -30.43 10.48 25.73
C CYS A 20 -31.79 10.89 25.17
N GLY A 21 -32.80 10.95 26.06
CA GLY A 21 -34.17 11.30 25.71
C GLY A 21 -34.38 12.80 25.50
N GLY A 22 -35.49 13.15 24.85
CA GLY A 22 -36.02 14.52 24.89
C GLY A 22 -36.87 14.98 23.70
N LYS A 23 -38.03 14.34 23.48
CA LYS A 23 -39.36 14.94 23.20
C LYS A 23 -39.45 16.17 22.24
N GLY A 24 -40.08 15.99 21.07
CA GLY A 24 -40.56 17.08 20.21
C GLY A 24 -41.11 16.66 18.84
N ASP A 25 -42.42 16.39 18.84
CA ASP A 25 -43.44 16.14 17.80
C ASP A 25 -43.19 16.29 16.27
N SER A 26 -43.60 15.23 15.56
CA SER A 26 -44.39 15.11 14.32
C SER A 26 -44.09 15.90 13.03
N GLY A 27 -43.86 15.15 11.93
CA GLY A 27 -44.04 15.64 10.56
C GLY A 27 -43.42 14.71 9.49
N GLN A 28 -44.25 14.14 8.63
CA GLN A 28 -44.02 12.92 7.86
C GLN A 28 -43.59 13.19 6.39
N VAL A 29 -42.81 12.24 5.84
CA VAL A 29 -42.60 11.85 4.41
C VAL A 29 -41.81 12.77 3.47
N GLY A 30 -40.75 12.21 2.88
CA GLY A 30 -40.11 12.72 1.66
C GLY A 30 -38.76 12.10 1.35
N GLU A 31 -38.76 10.85 0.88
CA GLU A 31 -37.61 10.07 0.40
C GLU A 31 -36.88 10.72 -0.78
N THR A 32 -35.59 11.06 -0.63
CA THR A 32 -34.45 10.68 -1.52
C THR A 32 -33.17 11.38 -1.06
N ILE A 33 -32.34 10.66 -0.29
CA ILE A 33 -31.00 11.13 0.09
C ILE A 33 -30.06 10.91 -1.10
N LYS A 34 -29.71 11.98 -1.82
CA LYS A 34 -28.39 12.06 -2.45
C LYS A 34 -27.42 12.40 -1.33
N ALA A 35 -26.53 11.47 -1.01
CA ALA A 35 -25.54 11.62 0.03
C ALA A 35 -24.75 12.90 -0.21
N ASP A 36 -24.91 13.83 0.73
CA ASP A 36 -24.07 14.98 0.90
C ASP A 36 -22.61 14.56 0.90
N LYS A 37 -21.85 15.24 0.05
CA LYS A 37 -20.39 15.26 0.07
C LYS A 37 -19.98 16.00 1.35
N ALA A 38 -20.07 15.31 2.48
CA ALA A 38 -19.55 15.76 3.75
C ALA A 38 -18.03 15.90 3.62
N GLY A 39 -17.57 17.13 3.83
CA GLY A 39 -16.26 17.59 3.41
C GLY A 39 -15.10 16.79 3.98
N LYS A 40 -14.06 16.64 3.14
CA LYS A 40 -12.71 16.79 3.67
C LYS A 40 -12.41 18.29 3.66
N VAL A 41 -12.33 18.85 4.85
CA VAL A 41 -11.47 20.00 5.14
C VAL A 41 -10.15 19.71 4.43
N GLY A 42 -9.83 20.53 3.44
CA GLY A 42 -8.57 20.47 2.71
C GLY A 42 -7.46 20.81 3.67
N ASP A 43 -6.96 19.79 4.35
CA ASP A 43 -5.72 19.90 5.08
C ASP A 43 -4.60 19.91 4.04
N SER A 44 -3.72 20.89 4.21
CA SER A 44 -2.81 21.38 3.19
C SER A 44 -1.63 20.42 3.03
N ALA A 45 -1.88 19.24 2.44
CA ALA A 45 -0.89 18.22 2.09
C ALA A 45 -1.34 17.28 0.96
N THR A 46 -2.41 17.59 0.23
CA THR A 46 -2.63 17.02 -1.11
C THR A 46 -1.44 17.40 -1.98
N GLU A 47 -0.67 16.53 -2.61
CA GLU A 47 -0.53 15.07 -2.60
C GLU A 47 0.65 14.89 -3.56
N LYS A 48 1.77 14.28 -3.17
CA LYS A 48 2.57 13.56 -4.17
C LYS A 48 2.09 12.13 -4.19
N ASN A 49 0.85 11.94 -4.61
CA ASN A 49 0.26 10.64 -4.91
C ASN A 49 -0.10 10.58 -6.41
N PRO A 50 0.90 10.60 -7.31
CA PRO A 50 0.66 10.72 -8.75
C PRO A 50 -0.13 9.53 -9.33
N TYR A 51 -0.19 8.42 -8.60
CA TYR A 51 -0.88 7.20 -8.99
C TYR A 51 -2.23 7.01 -8.28
N ASN A 52 -2.67 7.97 -7.45
CA ASN A 52 -3.91 7.88 -6.66
C ASN A 52 -3.99 6.55 -5.85
N LEU A 53 -2.88 6.17 -5.22
CA LEU A 53 -2.77 4.98 -4.39
C LEU A 53 -3.64 5.11 -3.13
N ASP A 54 -4.35 4.04 -2.82
CA ASP A 54 -4.84 3.75 -1.48
C ASP A 54 -3.73 3.02 -0.71
N TYR A 55 -3.04 3.74 0.17
CA TYR A 55 -1.92 3.19 0.93
C TYR A 55 -2.32 2.10 1.93
N GLU A 56 -3.60 1.91 2.24
CA GLU A 56 -4.06 0.86 3.16
C GLU A 56 -4.58 -0.38 2.41
N SER A 57 -4.74 -0.29 1.09
CA SER A 57 -5.26 -1.40 0.29
C SER A 57 -4.23 -2.51 0.13
N THR A 58 -4.69 -3.74 0.37
CA THR A 58 -3.93 -4.98 0.13
C THR A 58 -4.04 -5.46 -1.31
N GLU A 59 -4.87 -4.81 -2.14
CA GLU A 59 -4.98 -5.10 -3.56
C GLU A 59 -3.80 -4.49 -4.32
N ILE A 60 -3.36 -5.17 -5.39
CA ILE A 60 -2.30 -4.68 -6.25
C ILE A 60 -2.81 -3.45 -7.02
N GLN A 61 -2.09 -2.35 -6.88
CA GLN A 61 -2.37 -1.08 -7.54
C GLN A 61 -1.27 -0.78 -8.56
N PRO A 62 -1.61 -0.53 -9.83
CA PRO A 62 -0.63 -0.20 -10.85
C PRO A 62 0.01 1.17 -10.58
N MET A 63 1.28 1.31 -10.94
CA MET A 63 2.02 2.56 -10.84
C MET A 63 2.61 2.92 -12.22
N SER A 64 3.95 2.99 -12.34
CA SER A 64 4.61 3.38 -13.59
C SER A 64 4.63 2.25 -14.62
N ASP A 65 4.35 2.59 -15.88
CA ASP A 65 4.55 1.68 -17.02
C ASP A 65 6.04 1.55 -17.42
N LYS A 66 6.90 2.48 -16.97
CA LYS A 66 8.34 2.42 -17.22
C LYS A 66 9.00 1.40 -16.29
N LYS A 67 9.93 0.62 -16.85
CA LYS A 67 10.65 -0.46 -16.15
C LYS A 67 12.16 -0.30 -16.30
N ALA A 68 12.90 -0.63 -15.24
CA ALA A 68 14.36 -0.74 -15.28
C ALA A 68 14.81 -2.08 -15.91
N SER A 69 16.08 -2.21 -16.30
CA SER A 69 16.63 -3.52 -16.69
C SER A 69 16.84 -4.43 -15.49
N VAL A 70 16.90 -5.74 -15.73
CA VAL A 70 17.38 -6.73 -14.77
C VAL A 70 18.73 -6.31 -14.19
N GLU A 71 19.67 -5.85 -15.02
CA GLU A 71 21.00 -5.40 -14.56
C GLU A 71 20.91 -4.24 -13.57
N THR A 72 20.08 -3.23 -13.84
CA THR A 72 19.88 -2.10 -12.93
C THR A 72 19.31 -2.59 -11.60
N LEU A 73 18.22 -3.38 -11.63
CA LEU A 73 17.61 -3.91 -10.42
C LEU A 73 18.58 -4.77 -9.62
N ARG A 74 19.40 -5.60 -10.29
CA ARG A 74 20.44 -6.42 -9.66
C ARG A 74 21.51 -5.56 -8.99
N LYS A 75 22.02 -4.52 -9.66
CA LYS A 75 23.01 -3.59 -9.08
C LYS A 75 22.44 -2.89 -7.85
N THR A 76 21.20 -2.43 -7.92
CA THR A 76 20.50 -1.83 -6.77
C THR A 76 20.43 -2.82 -5.60
N ALA A 77 19.95 -4.03 -5.82
CA ALA A 77 19.76 -5.00 -4.75
C ALA A 77 21.07 -5.56 -4.17
N VAL A 78 22.02 -5.92 -5.03
CA VAL A 78 23.23 -6.66 -4.65
C VAL A 78 24.41 -5.74 -4.32
N GLU A 79 24.62 -4.70 -5.11
CA GLU A 79 25.80 -3.84 -4.98
C GLU A 79 25.50 -2.62 -4.10
N TRP A 80 24.41 -1.90 -4.36
CA TRP A 80 24.08 -0.69 -3.62
C TRP A 80 23.49 -0.99 -2.24
N LEU A 81 22.49 -1.87 -2.16
CA LEU A 81 21.90 -2.33 -0.90
C LEU A 81 22.69 -3.47 -0.24
N GLU A 82 23.86 -3.82 -0.77
CA GLU A 82 24.79 -4.83 -0.24
C GLU A 82 24.17 -6.23 -0.11
N GLY A 83 23.16 -6.57 -0.93
CA GLY A 83 22.47 -7.85 -0.88
C GLY A 83 21.64 -8.06 0.40
N ARG A 84 21.37 -6.99 1.16
CA ARG A 84 20.60 -7.06 2.40
C ARG A 84 19.12 -7.28 2.11
N THR A 85 18.49 -8.07 2.98
CA THR A 85 17.04 -8.28 2.97
C THR A 85 16.34 -7.58 4.13
N ILE A 86 17.08 -7.20 5.18
CA ILE A 86 16.59 -6.50 6.39
C ILE A 86 17.52 -5.33 6.69
N PHE A 87 16.93 -4.16 6.97
CA PHE A 87 17.66 -2.91 7.03
C PHE A 87 17.73 -2.27 8.41
N ALA A 88 17.04 -2.81 9.43
CA ALA A 88 17.14 -2.34 10.80
C ALA A 88 18.60 -2.24 11.28
N GLY A 89 19.02 -1.05 11.70
CA GLY A 89 20.39 -0.76 12.16
C GLY A 89 21.45 -0.66 11.05
N SER A 90 21.06 -0.74 9.78
CA SER A 90 21.96 -0.53 8.64
C SER A 90 22.05 0.96 8.26
N LYS A 91 23.06 1.32 7.46
CA LYS A 91 23.20 2.68 6.90
C LYS A 91 22.07 3.08 5.93
N HIS A 92 21.31 2.10 5.44
CA HIS A 92 20.18 2.32 4.52
C HIS A 92 18.82 2.34 5.26
N ALA A 93 18.81 2.20 6.59
CA ALA A 93 17.58 2.13 7.39
C ALA A 93 16.72 3.40 7.29
N ASP A 94 17.32 4.52 6.91
CA ASP A 94 16.63 5.80 6.76
C ASP A 94 16.18 6.08 5.31
N TYR A 95 16.44 5.17 4.37
CA TYR A 95 16.03 5.34 2.97
C TYR A 95 14.51 5.30 2.84
N THR A 96 14.00 6.20 1.99
CA THR A 96 12.59 6.37 1.66
C THR A 96 12.27 5.73 0.32
N TYR A 97 11.00 5.77 -0.11
CA TYR A 97 10.63 5.35 -1.47
C TYR A 97 11.41 6.17 -2.51
N GLU A 98 11.50 7.48 -2.29
CA GLU A 98 12.11 8.44 -3.19
C GLU A 98 13.59 8.16 -3.39
N ASP A 99 14.34 7.83 -2.33
CA ASP A 99 15.76 7.47 -2.44
C ASP A 99 15.98 6.23 -3.32
N ILE A 100 15.12 5.21 -3.18
CA ILE A 100 15.21 3.97 -3.97
C ILE A 100 14.80 4.22 -5.43
N ALA A 101 13.70 4.94 -5.65
CA ALA A 101 13.20 5.26 -6.99
C ALA A 101 14.19 6.17 -7.75
N GLU A 102 14.82 7.14 -7.08
CA GLU A 102 15.86 7.99 -7.65
C GLU A 102 17.09 7.17 -8.08
N HIS A 103 17.54 6.24 -7.22
CA HIS A 103 18.67 5.38 -7.55
C HIS A 103 18.37 4.42 -8.73
N ILE A 104 17.17 3.82 -8.77
CA ILE A 104 16.75 2.95 -9.88
C ILE A 104 16.51 3.76 -11.17
N GLY A 105 16.09 5.02 -11.05
CA GLY A 105 15.81 5.93 -12.14
C GLY A 105 14.38 5.83 -12.71
N VAL A 106 13.53 4.99 -12.12
CA VAL A 106 12.09 4.88 -12.43
C VAL A 106 11.29 4.55 -11.18
N ASP A 107 10.04 4.98 -11.15
CA ASP A 107 9.08 4.56 -10.13
C ASP A 107 8.77 3.06 -10.23
N ALA A 108 8.32 2.50 -9.11
CA ALA A 108 7.81 1.13 -9.06
C ALA A 108 6.68 0.90 -10.07
N THR A 109 6.53 -0.35 -10.51
CA THR A 109 5.48 -0.79 -11.42
C THR A 109 4.15 -1.05 -10.72
N MET A 110 4.20 -1.38 -9.42
CA MET A 110 3.01 -1.67 -8.62
C MET A 110 3.25 -1.43 -7.13
N TYR A 111 2.13 -1.27 -6.43
CA TYR A 111 2.04 -1.05 -5.00
C TYR A 111 1.01 -1.99 -4.36
N TYR A 112 1.24 -2.39 -3.11
CA TYR A 112 0.21 -2.93 -2.22
C TYR A 112 0.65 -2.80 -0.75
N TYR A 113 -0.30 -2.79 0.17
CA TYR A 113 -0.01 -2.95 1.60
C TYR A 113 0.16 -4.43 1.94
N ASN A 114 1.34 -4.81 2.44
CA ASN A 114 1.65 -6.19 2.80
C ASN A 114 1.20 -6.47 4.24
N VAL A 115 0.27 -7.40 4.44
CA VAL A 115 -0.22 -7.78 5.78
C VAL A 115 0.64 -8.84 6.48
N GLN A 116 1.37 -9.66 5.73
CA GLN A 116 2.24 -10.70 6.31
C GLN A 116 3.53 -10.08 6.86
N TRP A 117 4.04 -9.08 6.14
CA TRP A 117 5.12 -8.20 6.57
C TRP A 117 4.59 -6.76 6.57
N PRO A 118 3.90 -6.33 7.65
CA PRO A 118 3.19 -5.04 7.74
C PRO A 118 4.01 -3.87 7.21
N GLY A 119 3.60 -3.34 6.06
CA GLY A 119 4.26 -2.20 5.44
C GLY A 119 3.85 -1.95 3.99
N ARG A 120 4.24 -0.77 3.51
CA ARG A 120 4.04 -0.31 2.14
C ARG A 120 5.00 -1.06 1.21
N THR A 121 4.47 -1.90 0.33
CA THR A 121 5.30 -2.67 -0.60
C THR A 121 5.26 -2.07 -1.99
N TYR A 122 6.44 -1.85 -2.55
CA TYR A 122 6.63 -1.35 -3.91
C TYR A 122 7.44 -2.38 -4.70
N VAL A 123 7.01 -2.67 -5.93
CA VAL A 123 7.65 -3.69 -6.77
C VAL A 123 8.03 -3.07 -8.12
N TRP A 124 9.27 -3.31 -8.53
CA TRP A 124 9.79 -3.05 -9.86
C TRP A 124 9.91 -4.37 -10.62
N GLU A 125 9.05 -4.58 -11.61
CA GLU A 125 9.27 -5.62 -12.62
C GLU A 125 10.35 -5.19 -13.61
N ALA A 126 11.18 -6.12 -14.05
CA ALA A 126 12.19 -5.86 -15.06
C ALA A 126 11.57 -5.70 -16.45
N LYS A 127 12.20 -4.88 -17.30
CA LYS A 127 11.75 -4.66 -18.69
C LYS A 127 12.09 -5.82 -19.62
N ASP A 128 13.17 -6.54 -19.32
CA ASP A 128 13.84 -7.52 -20.17
C ASP A 128 13.64 -8.98 -19.71
N ASP A 129 12.96 -9.20 -18.58
CA ASP A 129 12.55 -10.52 -18.07
C ASP A 129 11.27 -10.41 -17.23
N ASN A 130 10.21 -11.12 -17.61
CA ASN A 130 8.90 -11.07 -16.95
C ASN A 130 8.83 -11.90 -15.64
N THR A 131 9.89 -12.60 -15.29
CA THR A 131 10.04 -13.34 -14.02
C THR A 131 10.93 -12.60 -13.03
N ALA A 132 11.65 -11.59 -13.50
CA ALA A 132 12.61 -10.82 -12.70
C ALA A 132 11.97 -9.58 -12.09
N TRP A 133 12.19 -9.40 -10.80
CA TRP A 133 11.66 -8.26 -10.06
C TRP A 133 12.48 -7.97 -8.81
N PHE A 134 12.35 -6.74 -8.33
CA PHE A 134 12.86 -6.25 -7.05
C PHE A 134 11.72 -5.61 -6.27
N SER A 135 11.61 -5.86 -4.97
CA SER A 135 10.63 -5.19 -4.11
C SER A 135 11.23 -4.72 -2.81
N ILE A 136 10.65 -3.66 -2.27
CA ILE A 136 10.96 -3.13 -0.94
C ILE A 136 9.70 -3.10 -0.10
N VAL A 137 9.87 -3.21 1.22
CA VAL A 137 8.85 -2.94 2.22
C VAL A 137 9.30 -1.71 3.00
N LEU A 138 8.45 -0.69 3.06
CA LEU A 138 8.63 0.46 3.94
C LEU A 138 7.76 0.34 5.18
N LYS A 139 8.32 0.73 6.31
CA LYS A 139 7.63 0.76 7.60
C LYS A 139 7.64 2.18 8.17
N GLU A 140 6.53 2.55 8.79
CA GLU A 140 6.38 3.87 9.41
C GLU A 140 7.21 3.94 10.71
N SER A 141 7.93 5.05 10.87
CA SER A 141 8.65 5.41 12.07
C SER A 141 8.76 6.92 12.18
N GLY A 142 8.05 7.50 13.15
CA GLY A 142 8.11 8.94 13.44
C GLY A 142 7.50 9.82 12.35
N GLY A 143 6.45 9.33 11.68
CA GLY A 143 5.76 9.98 10.56
C GLY A 143 6.44 9.79 9.21
N ILE A 144 7.53 9.01 9.15
CA ILE A 144 8.32 8.77 7.92
C ILE A 144 8.29 7.29 7.59
N TRP A 145 8.06 6.97 6.31
CA TRP A 145 8.11 5.60 5.81
C TRP A 145 9.52 5.27 5.34
N LYS A 146 10.16 4.31 6.00
CA LYS A 146 11.57 3.98 5.83
C LYS A 146 11.78 2.53 5.45
N LEU A 147 12.90 2.26 4.78
CA LEU A 147 13.26 0.94 4.28
C LEU A 147 13.42 -0.05 5.44
N ASP A 148 12.57 -1.07 5.45
CA ASP A 148 12.57 -2.12 6.47
C ASP A 148 13.13 -3.43 5.90
N ALA A 149 12.67 -3.80 4.70
CA ALA A 149 13.05 -5.03 4.03
C ALA A 149 13.12 -4.88 2.51
N ALA A 150 13.82 -5.80 1.85
CA ALA A 150 13.84 -5.95 0.41
C ALA A 150 13.90 -7.42 -0.01
N THR A 151 13.29 -7.73 -1.15
CA THR A 151 13.32 -9.07 -1.75
C THR A 151 13.47 -8.96 -3.26
N GLN A 152 13.91 -10.05 -3.89
CA GLN A 152 14.12 -10.10 -5.33
C GLN A 152 13.85 -11.50 -5.88
N SER A 153 13.55 -11.58 -7.18
CA SER A 153 13.49 -12.84 -7.93
C SER A 153 14.22 -12.69 -9.27
N SER A 154 14.87 -13.77 -9.70
CA SER A 154 15.54 -13.89 -11.00
C SER A 154 16.54 -12.78 -11.38
N LEU A 155 17.09 -12.03 -10.41
CA LEU A 155 18.16 -11.04 -10.62
C LEU A 155 19.56 -11.69 -10.57
N LYS A 156 19.80 -12.68 -11.44
CA LYS A 156 21.09 -13.40 -11.53
C LYS A 156 22.08 -12.69 -12.46
#